data_AF-A0A7I7ZTM8-F1
#
_entry.id   AF-A0A7I7ZTM8-F1
#
_cell.length_a   1.000
_cell.length_b   1.000
_cell.length_c   1.000
_cell.angle_alpha   90.00
_cell.angle_beta   90.00
_cell.angle_gamma   90.00
#
_symmetry.space_group_name_H-M   'P 1'
#
loop_
_entity.id
_entity.type
_entity.pdbx_description
1 polymer ?
#
loop_
_entity_poly.entity_id
_entity_poly.type
_entity_poly.pdbx_seq_one_letter_code
_entity_poly.pdbx_strand_id
1 'polypeptide(L)'
;MTLDSYTSLTDAANLIAAAGDLGATIPKRLTNLIAAHKVIATAPPTTDPVTAILDAAESGSLTEAKVAKLVADAASTTAVAEYRATLAQRAGRQFLGRFYDCLGDGDADTIIDSLRPAFDNAASAIDDALRIVDINTSDTELATTATAEQLTAWRGLASHLNILDRIAAIATTFAPDGTFGIVDNPRERDVVLKGNSGPLHPRAVMCSQLPLDQGWHVFMQPHRIGDVRTSPWIAAQPVLHTLDEARERVRAWAEDTWAVADATRGKTYSSVNGQLVEDTRRNPFSLAEQPA
;
A
#
# COMPACT_ATOMS: atom_id res chain seq x y z
N MET A 1 -16.12 3.54 -2.39
CA MET A 1 -14.95 2.69 -2.60
C MET A 1 -15.37 1.24 -2.72
N THR A 2 -15.20 0.65 -3.90
CA THR A 2 -15.28 -0.80 -4.10
C THR A 2 -13.99 -1.40 -3.57
N LEU A 3 -14.04 -2.17 -2.48
CA LEU A 3 -12.93 -3.06 -2.12
C LEU A 3 -12.71 -3.98 -3.32
N ASP A 4 -11.59 -3.82 -4.03
CA ASP A 4 -11.22 -4.72 -5.12
C ASP A 4 -11.22 -6.16 -4.63
N SER A 5 -11.70 -7.07 -5.46
CA SER A 5 -11.97 -8.47 -5.16
C SER A 5 -10.75 -9.32 -4.77
N TYR A 6 -9.58 -8.71 -4.57
CA TYR A 6 -8.31 -9.38 -4.33
C TYR A 6 -7.60 -8.99 -3.02
N THR A 7 -7.98 -7.87 -2.37
CA THR A 7 -7.34 -7.47 -1.09
C THR A 7 -7.88 -8.29 0.07
N SER A 8 -6.98 -8.80 0.92
CA SER A 8 -7.29 -9.72 2.02
C SER A 8 -6.75 -9.25 3.38
N LEU A 9 -7.21 -9.88 4.45
CA LEU A 9 -6.62 -9.68 5.79
C LEU A 9 -5.18 -10.19 5.90
N THR A 10 -4.77 -11.10 5.01
CA THR A 10 -3.37 -11.52 4.89
C THR A 10 -2.51 -10.37 4.37
N ASP A 11 -3.00 -9.62 3.37
CA ASP A 11 -2.29 -8.45 2.85
C ASP A 11 -2.17 -7.35 3.92
N ALA A 12 -3.21 -7.18 4.73
CA ALA A 12 -3.19 -6.26 5.87
C ALA A 12 -2.13 -6.66 6.90
N ALA A 13 -2.02 -7.96 7.19
CA ALA A 13 -0.99 -8.47 8.10
C ALA A 13 0.42 -8.31 7.51
N ASN A 14 0.59 -8.55 6.21
CA ASN A 14 1.85 -8.37 5.50
C ASN A 14 2.31 -6.90 5.50
N LEU A 15 1.38 -5.96 5.29
CA LEU A 15 1.66 -4.52 5.40
C LEU A 15 2.18 -4.17 6.80
N ILE A 16 1.49 -4.61 7.85
CA ILE A 16 1.91 -4.36 9.24
C ILE A 16 3.30 -4.95 9.50
N ALA A 17 3.53 -6.20 9.09
CA ALA A 17 4.81 -6.86 9.30
C ALA A 17 5.95 -6.14 8.56
N ALA A 18 5.77 -5.83 7.28
CA ALA A 18 6.76 -5.15 6.45
C ALA A 18 7.11 -3.76 7.00
N ALA A 19 6.10 -3.01 7.47
CA ALA A 19 6.32 -1.71 8.11
C ALA A 19 7.03 -1.86 9.47
N GLY A 20 6.62 -2.83 10.28
CA GLY A 20 7.26 -3.14 11.57
C GLY A 20 8.73 -3.53 11.42
N ASP A 21 9.08 -4.31 10.41
CA ASP A 21 10.46 -4.72 10.08
C ASP A 21 11.38 -3.57 9.67
N LEU A 22 10.80 -2.43 9.30
CA LEU A 22 11.51 -1.18 9.01
C LEU A 22 11.50 -0.19 10.19
N GLY A 23 10.97 -0.61 11.34
CA GLY A 23 10.88 0.22 12.53
C GLY A 23 9.73 1.22 12.52
N ALA A 24 8.73 1.06 11.65
CA ALA A 24 7.56 1.92 11.67
C ALA A 24 6.79 1.80 12.98
N THR A 25 6.18 2.92 13.41
CA THR A 25 5.20 2.92 14.48
C THR A 25 3.89 2.38 13.95
N ILE A 26 3.52 1.17 14.38
CA ILE A 26 2.26 0.54 13.96
C ILE A 26 1.12 0.94 14.90
N PRO A 27 0.05 1.60 14.39
CA PRO A 27 -1.12 1.91 15.18
C PRO A 27 -1.79 0.66 15.78
N LYS A 28 -2.08 0.69 17.08
CA LYS A 28 -2.66 -0.45 17.80
C LYS A 28 -4.03 -0.86 17.26
N ARG A 29 -4.82 0.08 16.71
CA ARG A 29 -6.14 -0.25 16.16
C ARG A 29 -6.04 -1.22 14.98
N LEU A 30 -5.03 -1.06 14.12
CA LEU A 30 -4.78 -1.98 13.00
C LEU A 30 -4.41 -3.39 13.48
N THR A 31 -3.46 -3.51 14.42
CA THR A 31 -3.04 -4.81 14.94
C THR A 31 -4.16 -5.50 15.71
N ASN A 32 -4.96 -4.75 16.46
CA ASN A 32 -6.12 -5.27 17.18
C ASN A 32 -7.18 -5.84 16.25
N LEU A 33 -7.44 -5.20 15.10
CA LEU A 33 -8.41 -5.71 14.11
C LEU A 33 -7.96 -7.06 13.54
N ILE A 34 -6.68 -7.19 13.17
CA ILE A 34 -6.12 -8.45 12.66
C ILE A 34 -6.14 -9.53 13.74
N ALA A 35 -5.71 -9.18 14.96
CA ALA A 35 -5.72 -10.11 16.09
C ALA A 35 -7.13 -10.60 16.42
N ALA A 36 -8.13 -9.70 16.42
CA ALA A 36 -9.51 -10.05 16.69
C ALA A 36 -10.08 -11.01 15.64
N HIS A 37 -9.80 -10.78 14.34
CA HIS A 37 -10.21 -11.72 13.31
C HIS A 37 -9.54 -13.09 13.48
N LYS A 38 -8.23 -13.12 13.78
CA LYS A 38 -7.49 -14.35 14.08
C LYS A 38 -8.08 -15.12 15.26
N VAL A 39 -8.50 -14.41 16.32
CA VAL A 39 -9.21 -15.03 17.45
C VAL A 39 -10.48 -15.69 16.96
N ILE A 40 -11.32 -15.01 16.18
CA ILE A 40 -12.57 -15.60 15.66
C ILE A 40 -12.28 -16.83 14.79
N ALA A 41 -11.29 -16.74 13.91
CA ALA A 41 -10.89 -17.78 12.96
C ALA A 41 -10.22 -19.01 13.60
N THR A 42 -9.69 -18.90 14.81
CA THR A 42 -9.03 -20.02 15.49
C THR A 42 -10.07 -21.03 15.97
N ALA A 43 -10.07 -22.23 15.36
CA ALA A 43 -10.98 -23.29 15.77
C ALA A 43 -10.70 -23.74 17.22
N PRO A 44 -11.73 -23.92 18.06
CA PRO A 44 -11.54 -24.57 19.35
C PRO A 44 -11.13 -26.04 19.12
N PRO A 45 -10.36 -26.64 20.04
CA PRO A 45 -10.02 -28.06 19.94
C PRO A 45 -11.30 -28.89 19.98
N THR A 46 -11.55 -29.67 18.92
CA THR A 46 -12.61 -30.67 18.91
C THR A 46 -12.15 -31.90 19.68
N THR A 47 -12.98 -32.38 20.61
CA THR A 47 -12.69 -33.58 21.39
C THR A 47 -13.40 -34.76 20.73
N ASP A 48 -12.66 -35.79 20.33
CA ASP A 48 -13.24 -37.06 19.91
C ASP A 48 -13.71 -37.84 21.16
N PRO A 49 -15.01 -38.08 21.34
CA PRO A 49 -15.51 -38.78 22.53
C PRO A 49 -15.13 -40.26 22.54
N VAL A 50 -14.67 -40.85 21.42
CA VAL A 50 -14.42 -42.29 21.30
C VAL A 50 -13.42 -42.78 22.35
N THR A 51 -12.29 -42.11 22.53
CA THR A 51 -11.30 -42.51 23.55
C THR A 51 -11.89 -42.48 24.96
N ALA A 52 -12.61 -41.42 25.32
CA ALA A 52 -13.25 -41.31 26.64
C ALA A 52 -14.37 -42.35 26.87
N ILE A 53 -15.05 -42.77 25.80
CA ILE A 53 -16.03 -43.86 25.83
C ILE A 53 -15.33 -45.21 26.04
N LEU A 54 -14.22 -45.46 25.32
CA LEU A 54 -13.42 -46.68 25.47
C LEU A 54 -12.85 -46.80 26.89
N ASP A 55 -12.25 -45.74 27.43
CA ASP A 55 -11.72 -45.70 28.80
C ASP A 55 -12.82 -45.95 29.85
N ALA A 56 -14.03 -45.40 29.62
CA ALA A 56 -15.18 -45.64 30.48
C ALA A 56 -15.68 -47.09 30.40
N ALA A 57 -15.59 -47.72 29.22
CA ALA A 57 -15.93 -49.13 29.02
C ALA A 57 -14.92 -50.05 29.72
N GLU A 58 -13.63 -49.80 29.56
CA GLU A 58 -12.54 -50.57 30.18
C GLU A 58 -12.59 -50.52 31.71
N SER A 59 -12.92 -49.37 32.27
CA SER A 59 -13.08 -49.17 33.73
C SER A 59 -14.40 -49.71 34.29
N GLY A 60 -15.30 -50.26 33.46
CA GLY A 60 -16.64 -50.69 33.87
C GLY A 60 -17.56 -49.55 34.34
N SER A 61 -17.20 -48.29 34.04
CA SER A 61 -17.93 -47.09 34.44
C SER A 61 -18.85 -46.52 33.35
N LEU A 62 -18.96 -47.22 32.22
CA LEU A 62 -19.79 -46.81 31.09
C LEU A 62 -21.27 -46.97 31.43
N THR A 63 -22.01 -45.89 31.25
CA THR A 63 -23.48 -45.87 31.39
C THR A 63 -24.07 -45.11 30.21
N GLU A 64 -25.33 -45.37 29.91
CA GLU A 64 -26.07 -44.64 28.85
C GLU A 64 -26.03 -43.13 29.08
N ALA A 65 -26.21 -42.68 30.32
CA ALA A 65 -26.12 -41.27 30.69
C ALA A 65 -24.71 -40.68 30.42
N LYS A 66 -23.65 -41.45 30.65
CA LYS A 66 -22.27 -41.01 30.39
C LYS A 66 -21.99 -40.91 28.88
N VAL A 67 -22.49 -41.85 28.08
CA VAL A 67 -22.41 -41.78 26.62
C VAL A 67 -23.16 -40.57 26.09
N ALA A 68 -24.42 -40.36 26.51
CA ALA A 68 -25.22 -39.22 26.09
C ALA A 68 -24.54 -37.89 26.41
N LYS A 69 -23.91 -37.76 27.58
CA LYS A 69 -23.13 -36.58 27.97
C LYS A 69 -21.92 -36.37 27.06
N LEU A 70 -21.08 -37.39 26.87
CA LEU A 70 -19.87 -37.31 26.03
C LEU A 70 -20.21 -36.94 24.57
N VAL A 71 -21.28 -37.52 24.04
CA VAL A 71 -21.78 -37.19 22.69
C VAL A 71 -22.31 -35.77 22.62
N ALA A 72 -23.09 -35.31 23.61
CA ALA A 72 -23.60 -33.94 23.64
C ALA A 72 -22.48 -32.90 23.75
N ASP A 73 -21.48 -33.14 24.60
CA ASP A 73 -20.32 -32.26 24.76
C ASP A 73 -19.49 -32.18 23.46
N ALA A 74 -19.27 -33.32 22.79
CA ALA A 74 -18.59 -33.37 21.50
C ALA A 74 -19.39 -32.65 20.40
N ALA A 75 -20.70 -32.90 20.30
CA ALA A 75 -21.57 -32.26 19.32
C ALA A 75 -21.63 -30.74 19.52
N SER A 76 -21.71 -30.27 20.78
CA SER A 76 -21.67 -28.84 21.11
C SER A 76 -20.36 -28.20 20.66
N THR A 77 -19.22 -28.85 20.93
CA THR A 77 -17.90 -28.36 20.54
C THR A 77 -17.76 -28.25 19.02
N THR A 78 -18.22 -29.25 18.28
CA THR A 78 -18.25 -29.24 16.81
C THR A 78 -19.13 -28.11 16.28
N ALA A 79 -20.35 -27.94 16.81
CA ALA A 79 -21.25 -26.87 16.39
C ALA A 79 -20.64 -25.47 16.64
N VAL A 80 -19.95 -25.27 17.76
CA VAL A 80 -19.22 -24.02 18.04
C VAL A 80 -18.08 -23.80 17.04
N ALA A 81 -17.31 -24.84 16.71
CA ALA A 81 -16.24 -24.76 15.72
C ALA A 81 -16.76 -24.38 14.33
N GLU A 82 -17.83 -25.04 13.86
CA GLU A 82 -18.48 -24.75 12.58
C GLU A 82 -19.06 -23.33 12.52
N TYR A 83 -19.72 -22.90 13.60
CA TYR A 83 -20.27 -21.55 13.69
C TYR A 83 -19.15 -20.50 13.64
N ARG A 84 -18.04 -20.70 14.35
CA ARG A 84 -16.88 -19.79 14.30
C ARG A 84 -16.24 -19.73 12.92
N ALA A 85 -16.09 -20.86 12.23
CA ALA A 85 -15.60 -20.88 10.85
C ALA A 85 -16.50 -20.05 9.92
N THR A 86 -17.82 -20.23 10.03
CA THR A 86 -18.80 -19.46 9.25
C THR A 86 -18.75 -17.97 9.59
N LEU A 87 -18.64 -17.64 10.88
CA LEU A 87 -18.53 -16.26 11.35
C LEU A 87 -17.24 -15.60 10.84
N ALA A 88 -16.10 -16.28 10.91
CA ALA A 88 -14.82 -15.77 10.42
C ALA A 88 -14.86 -15.44 8.93
N GLN A 89 -15.49 -16.30 8.12
CA GLN A 89 -15.66 -16.09 6.69
C GLN A 89 -16.54 -14.87 6.40
N ARG A 90 -17.67 -14.72 7.10
CA ARG A 90 -18.59 -13.59 6.92
C ARG A 90 -18.00 -12.27 7.43
N ALA A 91 -17.31 -12.31 8.56
CA ALA A 91 -16.76 -11.14 9.21
C ALA A 91 -15.50 -10.60 8.51
N GLY A 92 -14.79 -11.42 7.74
CA GLY A 92 -13.53 -11.03 7.09
C GLY A 92 -13.61 -9.71 6.31
N ARG A 93 -14.68 -9.53 5.51
CA ARG A 93 -14.90 -8.27 4.76
C ARG A 93 -15.15 -7.07 5.67
N GLN A 94 -15.83 -7.27 6.81
CA GLN A 94 -16.11 -6.19 7.76
C GLN A 94 -14.84 -5.77 8.50
N PHE A 95 -14.01 -6.73 8.92
CA PHE A 95 -12.71 -6.45 9.51
C PHE A 95 -11.79 -5.72 8.52
N LEU A 96 -11.76 -6.17 7.26
CA LEU A 96 -10.98 -5.50 6.21
C LEU A 96 -11.50 -4.09 5.91
N GLY A 97 -12.81 -3.90 5.84
CA GLY A 97 -13.41 -2.57 5.68
C GLY A 97 -13.04 -1.63 6.83
N ARG A 98 -13.11 -2.12 8.08
CA ARG A 98 -12.67 -1.34 9.25
C ARG A 98 -11.17 -1.05 9.26
N PHE A 99 -10.36 -1.98 8.79
CA PHE A 99 -8.93 -1.76 8.62
C PHE A 99 -8.68 -0.64 7.63
N TYR A 100 -9.40 -0.64 6.50
CA TYR A 100 -9.33 0.39 5.48
C TYR A 100 -9.79 1.76 6.01
N ASP A 101 -10.91 1.82 6.74
CA ASP A 101 -11.39 3.04 7.40
C ASP A 101 -10.30 3.62 8.32
N CYS A 102 -9.66 2.78 9.14
CA CYS A 102 -8.60 3.22 10.06
C CYS A 102 -7.40 3.82 9.30
N LEU A 103 -7.00 3.20 8.19
CA LEU A 103 -5.93 3.74 7.34
C LEU A 103 -6.31 5.12 6.78
N GLY A 104 -7.53 5.28 6.29
CA GLY A 104 -8.06 6.55 5.79
C GLY A 104 -8.17 7.63 6.87
N ASP A 105 -8.45 7.22 8.12
CA ASP A 105 -8.54 8.07 9.31
C ASP A 105 -7.16 8.38 9.93
N GLY A 106 -6.08 8.40 9.14
CA GLY A 106 -4.75 8.85 9.56
C GLY A 106 -3.78 7.79 10.11
N ASP A 107 -4.16 6.51 10.16
CA ASP A 107 -3.18 5.46 10.53
C ASP A 107 -2.11 5.25 9.46
N ALA A 108 -2.47 5.40 8.19
CA ALA A 108 -1.52 5.29 7.11
C ALA A 108 -0.44 6.39 7.21
N ASP A 109 -0.84 7.63 7.51
CA ASP A 109 0.10 8.73 7.76
C ASP A 109 0.97 8.46 8.99
N THR A 110 0.41 7.91 10.07
CA THR A 110 1.22 7.51 11.25
C THR A 110 2.33 6.52 10.87
N ILE A 111 2.04 5.56 9.99
CA ILE A 111 3.04 4.61 9.48
C ILE A 111 4.07 5.35 8.61
N ILE A 112 3.63 6.14 7.64
CA ILE A 112 4.50 6.88 6.71
C ILE A 112 5.44 7.83 7.47
N ASP A 113 4.91 8.63 8.39
CA ASP A 113 5.68 9.62 9.13
C ASP A 113 6.73 8.99 10.04
N SER A 114 6.44 7.81 10.59
CA SER A 114 7.43 7.08 11.38
C SER A 114 8.58 6.51 10.53
N LEU A 115 8.35 6.25 9.24
CA LEU A 115 9.37 5.78 8.29
C LEU A 115 10.19 6.92 7.68
N ARG A 116 9.64 8.13 7.68
CA ARG A 116 10.24 9.34 7.08
C ARG A 116 11.69 9.59 7.51
N PRO A 117 12.08 9.52 8.80
CA PRO A 117 13.47 9.72 9.19
C PRO A 117 14.44 8.72 8.53
N ALA A 118 14.04 7.44 8.42
CA ALA A 118 14.87 6.43 7.77
C ALA A 118 14.98 6.65 6.26
N PHE A 119 13.89 7.10 5.63
CA PHE A 119 13.87 7.46 4.21
C PHE A 119 14.79 8.66 3.93
N ASP A 120 14.62 9.75 4.69
CA ASP A 120 15.38 10.98 4.52
C ASP A 120 16.89 10.76 4.79
N ASN A 121 17.23 9.97 5.81
CA ASN A 121 18.62 9.60 6.08
C ASN A 121 19.24 8.79 4.93
N ALA A 122 18.49 7.86 4.34
CA ALA A 122 18.98 7.09 3.19
C ALA A 122 19.14 7.96 1.94
N ALA A 123 18.19 8.86 1.67
CA ALA A 123 18.27 9.82 0.58
C ALA A 123 19.48 10.76 0.74
N SER A 124 19.67 11.34 1.93
CA SER A 124 20.82 12.20 2.24
C SER A 124 22.14 11.44 2.09
N ALA A 125 22.23 10.18 2.55
CA ALA A 125 23.44 9.39 2.42
C ALA A 125 23.79 9.07 0.95
N ILE A 126 22.78 8.89 0.10
CA ILE A 126 22.97 8.76 -1.35
C ILE A 126 23.52 10.07 -1.92
N ASP A 127 22.89 11.21 -1.61
CA ASP A 127 23.35 12.52 -2.08
C ASP A 127 24.80 12.81 -1.65
N ASP A 128 25.14 12.53 -0.39
CA ASP A 128 26.49 12.70 0.15
C ASP A 128 27.50 11.80 -0.56
N ALA A 129 27.15 10.54 -0.83
CA ALA A 129 27.99 9.61 -1.58
C ALA A 129 28.20 10.08 -3.04
N LEU A 130 27.14 10.56 -3.69
CA LEU A 130 27.20 11.05 -5.08
C LEU A 130 27.99 12.36 -5.24
N ARG A 131 28.24 13.10 -4.16
CA ARG A 131 29.13 14.28 -4.19
C ARG A 131 30.61 13.92 -4.31
N ILE A 132 31.00 12.72 -3.89
CA ILE A 132 32.41 12.30 -3.88
C ILE A 132 32.69 11.11 -4.81
N VAL A 133 31.66 10.35 -5.20
CA VAL A 133 31.79 9.22 -6.13
C VAL A 133 31.10 9.54 -7.45
N ASP A 134 31.83 9.45 -8.56
CA ASP A 134 31.24 9.45 -9.89
C ASP A 134 30.74 8.05 -10.25
N ILE A 135 29.41 7.93 -10.40
CA ILE A 135 28.73 6.66 -10.72
C ILE A 135 29.06 6.13 -12.12
N ASN A 136 29.58 6.97 -13.01
CA ASN A 136 29.99 6.59 -14.36
C ASN A 136 31.40 5.99 -14.39
N THR A 137 32.17 6.15 -13.31
CA THR A 137 33.48 5.54 -13.17
C THR A 137 33.33 4.01 -13.11
N SER A 138 34.18 3.29 -13.86
CA SER A 138 34.14 1.83 -13.90
C SER A 138 34.55 1.20 -12.58
N ASP A 139 34.10 -0.04 -12.29
CA ASP A 139 34.48 -0.74 -11.05
C ASP A 139 36.01 -0.94 -10.94
N THR A 140 36.68 -1.18 -12.07
CA THR A 140 38.15 -1.32 -12.13
C THR A 140 38.85 -0.02 -11.76
N GLU A 141 38.35 1.10 -12.26
CA GLU A 141 38.92 2.42 -11.97
C GLU A 141 38.66 2.81 -10.52
N LEU A 142 37.44 2.63 -10.00
CA LEU A 142 37.14 2.82 -8.59
C LEU A 142 38.07 1.98 -7.70
N ALA A 143 38.31 0.71 -8.04
CA ALA A 143 39.18 -0.17 -7.25
C ALA A 143 40.65 0.27 -7.22
N THR A 144 41.11 1.04 -8.21
CA THR A 144 42.53 1.39 -8.38
C THR A 144 42.85 2.84 -8.02
N THR A 145 41.91 3.77 -8.17
CA THR A 145 42.16 5.21 -8.01
C THR A 145 41.37 5.86 -6.88
N ALA A 146 40.28 5.24 -6.41
CA ALA A 146 39.43 5.85 -5.40
C ALA A 146 40.09 5.84 -4.01
N THR A 147 39.82 6.90 -3.25
CA THR A 147 40.20 7.00 -1.83
C THR A 147 39.41 5.98 -0.99
N ALA A 148 39.90 5.70 0.23
CA ALA A 148 39.20 4.81 1.16
C ALA A 148 37.77 5.33 1.51
N GLU A 149 37.61 6.65 1.57
CA GLU A 149 36.32 7.30 1.80
C GLU A 149 35.36 7.08 0.62
N GLN A 150 35.80 7.32 -0.61
CA GLN A 150 35.01 7.07 -1.82
C GLN A 150 34.62 5.60 -1.98
N LEU A 151 35.54 4.66 -1.71
CA LEU A 151 35.23 3.23 -1.74
C LEU A 151 34.20 2.84 -0.68
N THR A 152 34.25 3.46 0.50
CA THR A 152 33.27 3.21 1.57
C THR A 152 31.89 3.74 1.17
N ALA A 153 31.82 4.97 0.65
CA ALA A 153 30.59 5.57 0.16
C ALA A 153 29.97 4.75 -0.98
N TRP A 154 30.76 4.35 -1.98
CA TRP A 154 30.32 3.51 -3.09
C TRP A 154 29.70 2.19 -2.63
N ARG A 155 30.36 1.50 -1.68
CA ARG A 155 29.86 0.25 -1.10
C ARG A 155 28.58 0.42 -0.29
N GLY A 156 28.37 1.60 0.30
CA GLY A 156 27.17 1.94 1.07
C GLY A 156 25.93 2.17 0.22
N LEU A 157 26.08 2.66 -1.01
CA LEU A 157 24.96 3.07 -1.88
C LEU A 157 23.89 1.99 -2.02
N ALA A 158 24.26 0.74 -2.29
CA ALA A 158 23.30 -0.36 -2.45
C ALA A 158 22.42 -0.57 -1.21
N SER A 159 22.98 -0.38 -0.01
CA SER A 159 22.22 -0.51 1.23
C SER A 159 21.23 0.63 1.42
N HIS A 160 21.61 1.88 1.12
CA HIS A 160 20.73 3.03 1.20
C HIS A 160 19.59 2.96 0.18
N LEU A 161 19.90 2.55 -1.06
CA LEU A 161 18.89 2.33 -2.11
C LEU A 161 17.86 1.27 -1.69
N ASN A 162 18.32 0.18 -1.08
CA ASN A 162 17.42 -0.86 -0.58
C ASN A 162 16.49 -0.36 0.55
N ILE A 163 16.93 0.58 1.38
CA ILE A 163 16.05 1.23 2.37
C ILE A 163 14.95 2.02 1.66
N LEU A 164 15.31 2.83 0.66
CA LEU A 164 14.34 3.59 -0.14
C LEU A 164 13.33 2.66 -0.84
N ASP A 165 13.80 1.57 -1.46
CA ASP A 165 12.92 0.60 -2.12
C ASP A 165 11.94 -0.08 -1.16
N ARG A 166 12.40 -0.47 0.04
CA ARG A 166 11.55 -1.12 1.04
C ARG A 166 10.49 -0.17 1.60
N ILE A 167 10.86 1.07 1.91
CA ILE A 167 9.92 2.08 2.39
C ILE A 167 8.94 2.47 1.27
N ALA A 168 9.44 2.65 0.04
CA ALA A 168 8.59 2.94 -1.10
C ALA A 168 7.58 1.83 -1.36
N ALA A 169 7.98 0.55 -1.23
CA ALA A 169 7.05 -0.57 -1.37
C ALA A 169 5.85 -0.45 -0.41
N ILE A 170 6.08 -0.03 0.85
CA ILE A 170 4.99 0.25 1.81
C ILE A 170 4.16 1.44 1.37
N ALA A 171 4.80 2.58 1.09
CA ALA A 171 4.10 3.81 0.73
C ALA A 171 3.22 3.63 -0.52
N THR A 172 3.72 2.88 -1.51
CA THR A 172 2.98 2.59 -2.76
C THR A 172 1.73 1.74 -2.55
N THR A 173 1.59 1.03 -1.42
CA THR A 173 0.35 0.32 -1.12
C THR A 173 -0.83 1.27 -0.94
N PHE A 174 -0.59 2.54 -0.59
CA PHE A 174 -1.63 3.55 -0.39
C PHE A 174 -1.90 4.43 -1.62
N ALA A 175 -1.05 4.32 -2.65
CA ALA A 175 -1.18 5.07 -3.89
C ALA A 175 -2.41 4.62 -4.71
N PRO A 176 -2.81 5.33 -5.78
CA PRO A 176 -4.07 5.07 -6.47
C PRO A 176 -4.28 3.64 -6.98
N ASP A 177 -3.23 2.99 -7.46
CA ASP A 177 -3.28 1.60 -7.94
C ASP A 177 -2.66 0.61 -6.92
N GLY A 178 -2.54 1.03 -5.66
CA GLY A 178 -1.96 0.25 -4.56
C GLY A 178 -2.97 -0.71 -3.92
N THR A 179 -2.47 -1.71 -3.20
CA THR A 179 -3.28 -2.74 -2.51
C THR A 179 -4.34 -2.15 -1.56
N PHE A 180 -4.01 -1.03 -0.93
CA PHE A 180 -4.87 -0.23 -0.07
C PHE A 180 -4.97 1.19 -0.62
N GLY A 181 -5.26 1.36 -1.92
CA GLY A 181 -5.20 2.66 -2.58
C GLY A 181 -6.18 3.68 -2.00
N ILE A 182 -5.67 4.53 -1.09
CA ILE A 182 -6.39 5.57 -0.34
C ILE A 182 -6.33 6.92 -1.06
N VAL A 183 -5.30 7.11 -1.88
CA VAL A 183 -5.21 8.23 -2.81
C VAL A 183 -6.09 7.90 -4.02
N ASP A 184 -7.04 8.77 -4.36
CA ASP A 184 -7.95 8.52 -5.49
C ASP A 184 -7.22 8.54 -6.85
N ASN A 185 -7.64 7.68 -7.79
CA ASN A 185 -7.20 7.74 -9.19
C ASN A 185 -8.19 8.58 -10.03
N PRO A 186 -7.86 9.84 -10.39
CA PRO A 186 -8.77 10.69 -11.15
C PRO A 186 -9.05 10.16 -12.57
N ARG A 187 -8.17 9.31 -13.12
CA ARG A 187 -8.32 8.68 -14.46
C ARG A 187 -9.47 7.66 -14.51
N GLU A 188 -9.91 7.14 -13.37
CA GLU A 188 -11.06 6.24 -13.31
C GLU A 188 -12.39 6.98 -13.43
N ARG A 189 -12.40 8.26 -13.05
CA ARG A 189 -13.60 9.11 -12.99
C ARG A 189 -13.72 10.04 -14.19
N ASP A 190 -12.63 10.30 -14.91
CA ASP A 190 -12.62 11.20 -16.06
C ASP A 190 -11.95 10.56 -17.31
N VAL A 191 -12.73 10.44 -18.39
CA VAL A 191 -12.30 9.83 -19.65
C VAL A 191 -11.24 10.67 -20.38
N VAL A 192 -11.25 12.00 -20.20
CA VAL A 192 -10.28 12.92 -20.82
C VAL A 192 -8.89 12.61 -20.27
N LEU A 193 -8.76 12.46 -18.95
CA LEU A 193 -7.50 12.09 -18.33
C LEU A 193 -7.05 10.69 -18.73
N LYS A 194 -7.97 9.73 -18.84
CA LYS A 194 -7.66 8.35 -19.21
C LYS A 194 -7.00 8.23 -20.60
N GLY A 195 -7.44 9.04 -21.57
CA GLY A 195 -6.99 8.98 -22.96
C GLY A 195 -5.75 9.82 -23.29
N ASN A 196 -5.48 10.86 -22.51
CA ASN A 196 -4.48 11.87 -22.86
C ASN A 196 -3.24 11.91 -21.94
N SER A 197 -3.16 11.03 -20.95
CA SER A 197 -2.07 11.03 -19.97
C SER A 197 -1.38 9.67 -19.83
N GLY A 198 -0.09 9.71 -19.52
CA GLY A 198 0.61 8.56 -18.96
C GLY A 198 -0.04 8.09 -17.65
N PRO A 199 0.10 6.81 -17.28
CA PRO A 199 -0.38 6.33 -15.99
C PRO A 199 0.43 6.91 -14.83
N LEU A 200 -0.22 6.99 -13.67
CA LEU A 200 0.40 7.49 -12.46
C LEU A 200 1.26 6.39 -11.84
N HIS A 201 2.56 6.63 -11.65
CA HIS A 201 3.40 5.65 -10.99
C HIS A 201 3.28 5.82 -9.46
N PRO A 202 2.94 4.77 -8.70
CA PRO A 202 2.81 4.86 -7.25
C PRO A 202 4.03 5.48 -6.55
N ARG A 203 5.25 5.13 -6.99
CA ARG A 203 6.49 5.72 -6.45
C ARG A 203 6.66 7.21 -6.81
N ALA A 204 6.20 7.65 -7.98
CA ALA A 204 6.26 9.06 -8.36
C ALA A 204 5.27 9.90 -7.53
N VAL A 205 4.11 9.31 -7.22
CA VAL A 205 3.09 9.92 -6.37
C VAL A 205 3.58 10.03 -4.92
N MET A 206 4.09 8.93 -4.36
CA MET A 206 4.37 8.82 -2.93
C MET A 206 5.80 9.13 -2.51
N CYS A 207 6.79 9.03 -3.41
CA CYS A 207 8.20 8.94 -3.02
C CYS A 207 9.16 9.86 -3.82
N SER A 208 8.66 10.82 -4.58
CA SER A 208 9.48 11.67 -5.45
C SER A 208 8.97 13.10 -5.52
N GLN A 209 9.87 14.05 -5.70
CA GLN A 209 9.49 15.43 -6.02
C GLN A 209 9.22 15.67 -7.51
N LEU A 210 9.61 14.74 -8.39
CA LEU A 210 9.45 14.92 -9.84
C LEU A 210 7.97 15.18 -10.22
N PRO A 211 7.72 15.97 -11.28
CA PRO A 211 6.42 16.03 -11.92
C PRO A 211 5.91 14.62 -12.26
N LEU A 212 4.62 14.35 -12.06
CA LEU A 212 4.08 12.97 -12.15
C LEU A 212 4.18 12.37 -13.56
N ASP A 213 4.12 13.21 -14.60
CA ASP A 213 4.37 12.86 -16.00
C ASP A 213 5.81 12.40 -16.25
N GLN A 214 6.79 13.02 -15.59
CA GLN A 214 8.21 12.65 -15.69
C GLN A 214 8.56 11.46 -14.78
N GLY A 215 8.08 11.48 -13.54
CA GLY A 215 8.38 10.46 -12.54
C GLY A 215 7.93 9.07 -12.96
N TRP A 216 6.84 8.96 -13.71
CA TRP A 216 6.43 7.68 -14.30
C TRP A 216 7.53 7.05 -15.16
N HIS A 217 8.16 7.83 -16.04
CA HIS A 217 9.22 7.33 -16.90
C HIS A 217 10.45 6.86 -16.13
N VAL A 218 10.80 7.56 -15.04
CA VAL A 218 11.95 7.21 -14.19
C VAL A 218 11.73 5.86 -13.51
N PHE A 219 10.59 5.68 -12.85
CA PHE A 219 10.33 4.47 -12.06
C PHE A 219 9.87 3.26 -12.87
N MET A 220 9.41 3.47 -14.10
CA MET A 220 9.08 2.38 -15.02
C MET A 220 10.29 1.60 -15.52
N GLN A 221 11.47 2.21 -15.53
CA GLN A 221 12.64 1.57 -16.10
C GLN A 221 13.03 0.35 -15.25
N PRO A 222 13.16 -0.83 -15.88
CA PRO A 222 13.59 -2.02 -15.16
C PRO A 222 15.00 -1.79 -14.64
N HIS A 223 15.18 -1.93 -13.33
CA HIS A 223 16.47 -1.88 -12.68
C HIS A 223 16.65 -3.15 -11.85
N ARG A 224 17.90 -3.61 -11.73
CA ARG A 224 18.21 -4.77 -10.91
C ARG A 224 18.36 -4.31 -9.46
N ILE A 225 17.77 -5.05 -8.52
CA ILE A 225 17.98 -4.80 -7.08
C ILE A 225 19.48 -4.82 -6.77
N GLY A 226 19.96 -3.75 -6.13
CA GLY A 226 21.37 -3.57 -5.78
C GLY A 226 22.25 -3.01 -6.89
N ASP A 227 21.74 -2.80 -8.10
CA ASP A 227 22.45 -2.05 -9.13
C ASP A 227 22.30 -0.54 -8.87
N VAL A 228 23.39 0.06 -8.39
CA VAL A 228 23.46 1.48 -8.08
C VAL A 228 23.27 2.31 -9.36
N ARG A 229 23.94 1.94 -10.45
CA ARG A 229 24.07 2.82 -11.64
C ARG A 229 22.78 3.02 -12.39
N THR A 230 21.91 2.00 -12.39
CA THR A 230 20.62 2.03 -13.07
C THR A 230 19.47 2.34 -12.12
N SER A 231 19.75 2.65 -10.85
CA SER A 231 18.70 2.87 -9.87
C SER A 231 17.90 4.15 -10.18
N PRO A 232 16.55 4.08 -10.21
CA PRO A 232 15.72 5.25 -10.44
C PRO A 232 15.89 6.30 -9.34
N TRP A 233 16.27 5.90 -8.13
CA TRP A 233 16.44 6.79 -6.99
C TRP A 233 17.52 7.85 -7.20
N ILE A 234 18.50 7.60 -8.06
CA ILE A 234 19.53 8.60 -8.41
C ILE A 234 18.93 9.78 -9.18
N ALA A 235 17.93 9.53 -10.03
CA ALA A 235 17.26 10.57 -10.81
C ALA A 235 15.98 11.09 -10.15
N ALA A 236 15.43 10.35 -9.17
CA ALA A 236 14.06 10.55 -8.71
C ALA A 236 13.85 11.68 -7.69
N GLN A 237 14.90 12.30 -7.14
CA GLN A 237 14.80 13.29 -6.05
C GLN A 237 13.89 12.77 -4.91
N PRO A 238 14.39 11.78 -4.13
CA PRO A 238 13.56 11.02 -3.20
C PRO A 238 12.94 11.92 -2.13
N VAL A 239 11.61 11.89 -2.01
CA VAL A 239 10.87 12.49 -0.89
C VAL A 239 9.65 11.64 -0.59
N LEU A 240 9.49 11.24 0.66
CA LEU A 240 8.32 10.51 1.10
C LEU A 240 7.17 11.50 1.38
N HIS A 241 6.04 11.39 0.68
CA HIS A 241 4.88 12.26 0.89
C HIS A 241 3.91 11.63 1.90
N THR A 242 3.28 12.46 2.72
CA THR A 242 2.04 12.10 3.43
C THR A 242 0.92 11.77 2.42
N LEU A 243 -0.16 11.15 2.88
CA LEU A 243 -1.31 10.90 2.04
C LEU A 243 -1.95 12.19 1.53
N ASP A 244 -2.01 13.23 2.35
CA ASP A 244 -2.59 14.52 1.93
C ASP A 244 -1.72 15.22 0.89
N GLU A 245 -0.39 15.22 1.05
CA GLU A 245 0.53 15.71 0.03
C GLU A 245 0.41 14.90 -1.27
N ALA A 246 0.30 13.58 -1.17
CA ALA A 246 0.11 12.72 -2.34
C ALA A 246 -1.23 12.98 -3.06
N ARG A 247 -2.32 13.14 -2.31
CA ARG A 247 -3.64 13.53 -2.85
C ARG A 247 -3.57 14.87 -3.56
N GLU A 248 -2.94 15.86 -2.94
CA GLU A 248 -2.79 17.18 -3.52
C GLU A 248 -1.94 17.15 -4.79
N ARG A 249 -0.85 16.37 -4.80
CA ARG A 249 -0.02 16.15 -6.00
C ARG A 249 -0.84 15.55 -7.15
N VAL A 250 -1.64 14.52 -6.87
CA VAL A 250 -2.49 13.88 -7.89
C VAL A 250 -3.59 14.83 -8.37
N ARG A 251 -4.20 15.59 -7.47
CA ARG A 251 -5.23 16.60 -7.80
C ARG A 251 -4.66 17.71 -8.68
N ALA A 252 -3.52 18.29 -8.29
CA ALA A 252 -2.87 19.36 -9.05
C ALA A 252 -2.46 18.89 -10.45
N TRP A 253 -1.90 17.68 -10.55
CA TRP A 253 -1.62 17.05 -11.85
C TRP A 253 -2.88 16.84 -12.69
N ALA A 254 -3.98 16.38 -12.08
CA ALA A 254 -5.23 16.17 -12.78
C ALA A 254 -5.84 17.49 -13.28
N GLU A 255 -5.78 18.55 -12.47
CA GLU A 255 -6.22 19.89 -12.85
C GLU A 255 -5.45 20.41 -14.07
N ASP A 256 -4.11 20.34 -14.04
CA ASP A 256 -3.25 20.79 -15.14
C ASP A 256 -3.45 19.95 -16.41
N THR A 257 -3.41 18.62 -16.28
CA THR A 257 -3.59 17.70 -17.41
C THR A 257 -4.96 17.87 -18.07
N TRP A 258 -6.00 18.06 -17.26
CA TRP A 258 -7.34 18.32 -17.77
C TRP A 258 -7.40 19.65 -18.51
N ALA A 259 -6.80 20.71 -17.97
CA ALA A 259 -6.76 22.03 -18.60
C ALA A 259 -6.03 22.00 -19.96
N VAL A 260 -4.90 21.30 -20.05
CA VAL A 260 -4.17 21.10 -21.31
C VAL A 260 -5.01 20.31 -22.32
N ALA A 261 -5.71 19.27 -21.87
CA ALA A 261 -6.55 18.46 -22.74
C ALA A 261 -7.80 19.20 -23.22
N ASP A 262 -8.43 20.04 -22.39
CA ASP A 262 -9.58 20.84 -22.81
C ASP A 262 -9.15 21.99 -23.74
N ALA A 263 -8.00 22.62 -23.49
CA ALA A 263 -7.45 23.67 -24.36
C ALA A 263 -7.13 23.17 -25.78
N THR A 264 -6.80 21.89 -25.94
CA THR A 264 -6.51 21.25 -27.23
C THR A 264 -7.76 20.61 -27.87
N ARG A 265 -8.89 20.59 -27.16
CA ARG A 265 -10.15 20.04 -27.65
C ARG A 265 -10.74 20.95 -28.73
N GLY A 266 -11.31 20.34 -29.78
CA GLY A 266 -12.13 21.08 -30.73
C GLY A 266 -13.34 21.72 -30.04
N LYS A 267 -13.56 23.02 -30.28
CA LYS A 267 -14.69 23.77 -29.71
C LYS A 267 -16.01 23.12 -30.12
N THR A 268 -16.86 22.84 -29.14
CA THR A 268 -18.23 22.37 -29.35
C THR A 268 -19.19 23.52 -29.08
N TYR A 269 -20.31 23.57 -29.82
CA TYR A 269 -21.30 24.62 -29.68
C TYR A 269 -22.68 24.00 -29.52
N SER A 270 -23.47 24.53 -28.59
CA SER A 270 -24.89 24.22 -28.44
C SER A 270 -25.74 25.42 -28.85
N SER A 271 -26.97 25.16 -29.30
CA SER A 271 -27.92 26.22 -29.62
C SER A 271 -28.73 26.57 -28.37
N VAL A 272 -28.58 27.80 -27.88
CA VAL A 272 -29.36 28.35 -26.77
C VAL A 272 -30.12 29.56 -27.30
N ASN A 273 -31.45 29.48 -27.30
CA ASN A 273 -32.34 30.53 -27.85
C ASN A 273 -32.03 30.94 -29.30
N GLY A 274 -31.59 29.99 -30.14
CA GLY A 274 -31.26 30.24 -31.54
C GLY A 274 -29.88 30.86 -31.79
N GLN A 275 -29.08 31.08 -30.73
CA GLN A 275 -27.68 31.49 -30.84
C GLN A 275 -26.77 30.29 -30.54
N LEU A 276 -25.70 30.16 -31.33
CA LEU A 276 -24.64 29.19 -31.03
C LEU A 276 -23.80 29.74 -29.88
N VAL A 277 -23.79 29.02 -28.77
CA VAL A 277 -22.97 29.30 -27.59
C VAL A 277 -21.93 28.20 -27.49
N GLU A 278 -20.68 28.57 -27.24
CA GLU A 278 -19.59 27.61 -27.04
C GLU A 278 -19.82 26.82 -25.73
N ASP A 279 -19.73 25.50 -25.80
CA ASP A 279 -19.88 24.63 -24.64
C ASP A 279 -18.59 24.63 -23.82
N THR A 280 -18.52 25.55 -22.85
CA THR A 280 -17.45 25.60 -21.86
C THR A 280 -17.67 24.52 -20.81
N ARG A 281 -16.66 23.66 -20.62
CA ARG A 281 -16.67 22.67 -19.53
C ARG A 281 -15.98 23.25 -18.31
N ARG A 282 -16.46 22.88 -17.12
CA ARG A 282 -15.84 23.21 -15.84
C ARG A 282 -14.79 22.17 -15.52
N ASN A 283 -13.62 22.57 -15.02
CA ASN A 283 -12.59 21.62 -14.60
C ASN A 283 -13.03 20.96 -13.27
N PRO A 284 -13.30 19.64 -13.24
CA PRO A 284 -13.80 18.99 -12.03
C PRO A 284 -12.76 18.90 -10.91
N PHE A 285 -11.48 19.11 -11.22
CA PHE A 285 -10.36 19.02 -10.27
C PHE A 285 -9.90 20.37 -9.73
N SER A 286 -10.42 21.47 -10.27
CA SER A 286 -10.03 22.82 -9.85
C SER A 286 -10.72 23.22 -8.55
N LEU A 287 -9.92 23.64 -7.57
CA LEU A 287 -10.42 24.08 -6.26
C LEU A 287 -11.25 25.36 -6.35
N ALA A 288 -10.88 26.28 -7.27
CA ALA A 288 -11.63 27.51 -7.51
C ALA A 288 -13.01 27.23 -8.14
N GLU A 289 -13.15 26.06 -8.76
CA GLU A 289 -14.33 25.65 -9.50
C GLU A 289 -15.11 24.52 -8.81
N GLN A 290 -15.00 24.36 -7.49
CA GLN A 290 -15.89 23.47 -6.73
C GLN A 290 -17.04 24.28 -6.08
N PRO A 291 -18.29 23.78 -6.08
CA PRO A 291 -19.36 24.40 -5.31
C PRO A 291 -19.02 24.33 -3.82
N ALA A 292 -19.21 25.43 -3.10
CA ALA A 292 -19.00 25.54 -1.65
C ALA A 292 -19.92 24.59 -0.85
#